data_AF-A0A2V8Y0A2-F1
#
_entry.id   AF-A0A2V8Y0A2-F1
#
_cell.length_a   1.000
_cell.length_b   1.000
_cell.length_c   1.000
_cell.angle_alpha   90.00
_cell.angle_beta   90.00
_cell.angle_gamma   90.00
#
_symmetry.space_group_name_H-M   'P 1'
#
loop_
_entity.id
_entity.type
_entity.pdbx_description
1 polymer ?
#
loop_
_entity_poly.entity_id
_entity_poly.type
_entity_poly.pdbx_seq_one_letter_code
_entity_poly.pdbx_strand_id
1 'polypeptide(L)'
;MQCRDVEEVVGQEGLAPLPQAVRGHVAGCRHCQGYISDLETIVSAAQELPAEVEPPSRVWVALRTQMELEGIIKEPAAAPQEAPASWWDGFGQLFRRRALATVTVGALIAVAAVVQVRYAGESQTAPGDEWQPSIEQVRRVVNDTETDFRNMHLTGTSPVDTALGQNLQQINDFIADCERHLKAAPQDELAREYLADAYQQKAELLAAIMDRGRSVN
;
A
#
# COMPACT_ATOMS: atom_id res chain seq x y z
N MET A 1 -35.61 -3.26 -2.63
CA MET A 1 -34.52 -4.23 -2.57
C MET A 1 -34.85 -5.38 -3.48
N GLN A 2 -34.00 -5.61 -4.46
CA GLN A 2 -33.99 -6.77 -5.35
C GLN A 2 -32.98 -7.81 -4.85
N CYS A 3 -33.04 -9.03 -5.39
CA CYS A 3 -32.13 -10.11 -4.98
C CYS A 3 -30.67 -9.79 -5.28
N ARG A 4 -30.39 -9.10 -6.40
CA ARG A 4 -29.04 -8.67 -6.75
C ARG A 4 -28.42 -7.73 -5.71
N ASP A 5 -29.24 -6.83 -5.14
CA ASP A 5 -28.80 -5.92 -4.07
C ASP A 5 -28.40 -6.70 -2.80
N VAL A 6 -29.02 -7.88 -2.55
CA VAL A 6 -28.64 -8.75 -1.42
C VAL A 6 -27.25 -9.32 -1.65
N GLU A 7 -27.00 -9.88 -2.84
CA GLU A 7 -25.72 -10.51 -3.19
C GLU A 7 -24.57 -9.51 -3.14
N GLU A 8 -24.78 -8.29 -3.65
CA GLU A 8 -23.76 -7.24 -3.61
C GLU A 8 -23.40 -6.82 -2.18
N VAL A 9 -24.41 -6.58 -1.34
CA VAL A 9 -24.20 -6.19 0.06
C VAL A 9 -23.53 -7.33 0.85
N VAL A 10 -23.96 -8.57 0.66
CA VAL A 10 -23.35 -9.74 1.33
C VAL A 10 -21.91 -9.96 0.88
N GLY A 11 -21.60 -9.73 -0.40
CA GLY A 11 -20.24 -9.83 -0.92
C GLY A 11 -19.28 -8.77 -0.34
N GLN A 12 -19.77 -7.57 -0.03
CA GLN A 12 -18.96 -6.48 0.53
C GLN A 12 -18.86 -6.51 2.05
N GLU A 13 -19.98 -6.73 2.74
CA GLU A 13 -20.08 -6.61 4.20
C GLU A 13 -19.97 -7.96 4.92
N GLY A 14 -20.05 -9.07 4.19
CA GLY A 14 -20.01 -10.42 4.74
C GLY A 14 -21.34 -10.87 5.34
N LEU A 15 -21.33 -12.06 5.95
CA LEU A 15 -22.53 -12.72 6.46
C LEU A 15 -22.99 -12.25 7.85
N ALA A 16 -22.15 -11.55 8.62
CA ALA A 16 -22.48 -11.22 10.00
C ALA A 16 -21.89 -9.88 10.49
N PRO A 17 -22.72 -8.95 11.02
CA PRO A 17 -24.19 -8.96 11.04
C PRO A 17 -24.81 -8.43 9.74
N LEU A 18 -25.85 -9.11 9.22
CA LEU A 18 -26.58 -8.63 8.04
C LEU A 18 -27.35 -7.31 8.31
N PRO A 19 -27.26 -6.32 7.41
CA PRO A 19 -28.04 -5.09 7.49
C PRO A 19 -29.55 -5.35 7.58
N GLN A 20 -30.27 -4.47 8.27
CA GLN A 20 -31.71 -4.65 8.50
C GLN A 20 -32.52 -4.68 7.19
N ALA A 21 -32.09 -3.92 6.18
CA ALA A 21 -32.69 -3.94 4.85
C ALA A 21 -32.58 -5.33 4.19
N VAL A 22 -31.40 -5.96 4.27
CA VAL A 22 -31.13 -7.30 3.75
C VAL A 22 -31.98 -8.34 4.49
N ARG A 23 -31.99 -8.29 5.82
CA ARG A 23 -32.80 -9.20 6.65
C ARG A 23 -34.29 -9.15 6.31
N GLY A 24 -34.83 -7.95 6.05
CA GLY A 24 -36.22 -7.77 5.65
C GLY A 24 -36.54 -8.47 4.33
N HIS A 25 -35.67 -8.38 3.34
CA HIS A 25 -35.86 -9.06 2.04
C HIS A 25 -35.65 -10.57 2.14
N VAL A 26 -34.58 -11.02 2.81
CA VAL A 26 -34.30 -12.44 3.01
C VAL A 26 -35.46 -13.12 3.72
N ALA A 27 -36.10 -12.50 4.71
CA ALA A 27 -37.27 -13.07 5.37
C ALA A 27 -38.46 -13.34 4.40
N GLY A 28 -38.59 -12.57 3.33
CA GLY A 28 -39.67 -12.70 2.33
C GLY A 28 -39.32 -13.46 1.06
N CYS A 29 -38.03 -13.71 0.78
CA CYS A 29 -37.55 -14.24 -0.49
C CYS A 29 -36.86 -15.59 -0.34
N ARG A 30 -37.48 -16.67 -0.84
CA ARG A 30 -36.91 -18.03 -0.77
C ARG A 30 -35.56 -18.19 -1.47
N HIS A 31 -35.33 -17.47 -2.57
CA HIS A 31 -34.07 -17.54 -3.30
C HIS A 31 -32.91 -16.99 -2.45
N CYS A 32 -33.10 -15.81 -1.86
CA CYS A 32 -32.10 -15.22 -0.98
C CYS A 32 -31.93 -16.00 0.34
N GLN A 33 -32.98 -16.66 0.85
CA GLN A 33 -32.84 -17.59 1.97
C GLN A 33 -31.93 -18.77 1.64
N GLY A 34 -32.12 -19.38 0.46
CA GLY A 34 -31.25 -20.47 -0.01
C GLY A 34 -29.80 -20.01 -0.16
N TYR A 35 -29.59 -18.87 -0.83
CA TYR A 35 -28.26 -18.29 -1.00
C TYR A 35 -27.52 -18.06 0.32
N ILE A 36 -28.18 -17.43 1.31
CA ILE A 36 -27.57 -17.21 2.64
C ILE A 36 -27.29 -18.55 3.34
N SER A 37 -28.22 -19.50 3.29
CA SER A 37 -28.05 -20.83 3.88
C SER A 37 -26.87 -21.59 3.27
N ASP A 38 -26.65 -21.46 1.96
CA ASP A 38 -25.51 -22.10 1.27
C ASP A 38 -24.19 -21.48 1.75
N LEU A 39 -24.13 -20.16 1.86
CA LEU A 39 -22.94 -19.47 2.37
C LEU A 39 -22.67 -19.79 3.85
N GLU A 40 -23.70 -19.84 4.69
CA GLU A 40 -23.58 -20.28 6.09
C GLU A 40 -23.08 -21.73 6.18
N THR A 41 -23.51 -22.59 5.27
CA THR A 41 -23.03 -23.98 5.16
C THR A 41 -21.53 -24.00 4.83
N ILE A 42 -21.07 -23.20 3.86
CA ILE A 42 -19.65 -23.09 3.52
C ILE A 42 -18.83 -22.61 4.73
N VAL A 43 -19.30 -21.58 5.44
CA VAL A 43 -18.62 -21.07 6.64
C VAL A 43 -18.54 -22.13 7.73
N SER A 44 -19.63 -22.87 7.97
CA SER A 44 -19.63 -23.95 8.96
C SER A 44 -18.65 -25.06 8.59
N ALA A 45 -18.61 -25.49 7.32
CA ALA A 45 -17.66 -26.49 6.85
C ALA A 45 -16.21 -25.99 6.94
N ALA A 46 -15.97 -24.70 6.68
CA ALA A 46 -14.65 -24.09 6.83
C ALA A 46 -14.17 -24.06 8.29
N GLN A 47 -15.08 -23.93 9.26
CA GLN A 47 -14.75 -23.99 10.70
C GLN A 47 -14.43 -25.41 11.18
N GLU A 48 -14.95 -26.43 10.50
CA GLU A 48 -14.65 -27.84 10.77
C GLU A 48 -13.31 -28.29 10.16
N LEU A 49 -12.72 -27.49 9.28
CA LEU A 49 -11.38 -27.77 8.79
C LEU A 49 -10.42 -27.80 9.99
N PRO A 50 -9.55 -28.83 10.08
CA PRO A 50 -8.57 -28.89 11.15
C PRO A 50 -7.76 -27.60 11.12
N ALA A 51 -7.56 -26.97 12.28
CA ALA A 51 -6.71 -25.80 12.39
C ALA A 51 -5.36 -26.14 11.72
N GLU A 52 -5.15 -25.54 10.55
CA GLU A 52 -3.99 -25.77 9.70
C GLU A 52 -2.72 -25.68 10.56
N VAL A 53 -1.80 -26.61 10.32
CA VAL A 53 -0.47 -26.74 10.94
C VAL A 53 0.05 -25.42 11.48
N GLU A 54 0.33 -25.36 12.78
CA GLU A 54 0.85 -24.15 13.42
C GLU A 54 2.05 -23.63 12.61
N PRO A 55 1.96 -22.42 12.03
CA PRO A 55 3.02 -21.88 11.20
C PRO A 55 4.32 -21.91 12.00
N PRO A 56 5.44 -22.38 11.43
CA PRO A 56 6.70 -22.47 12.15
C PRO A 56 7.05 -21.14 12.81
N SER A 57 7.47 -21.17 14.08
CA SER A 57 7.70 -19.98 14.91
C SER A 57 8.50 -18.86 14.24
N ARG A 58 9.45 -19.22 13.36
CA ARG A 58 10.23 -18.27 12.55
C ARG A 58 9.37 -17.32 11.70
N VAL A 59 8.22 -17.77 11.21
CA VAL A 59 7.30 -16.97 10.38
C VAL A 59 6.67 -15.86 11.23
N TRP A 60 6.26 -16.17 12.46
CA TRP A 60 5.73 -15.19 13.40
C TRP A 60 6.78 -14.17 13.85
N VAL A 61 8.02 -14.63 14.04
CA VAL A 61 9.13 -13.73 14.36
C VAL A 61 9.42 -12.78 13.19
N ALA A 62 9.49 -13.30 11.96
CA ALA A 62 9.71 -12.50 10.75
C ALA A 62 8.58 -11.47 10.54
N LEU A 63 7.32 -11.87 10.73
CA LEU A 63 6.17 -10.97 10.65
C LEU A 63 6.25 -9.86 11.70
N ARG A 64 6.58 -10.19 12.96
CA ARG A 64 6.74 -9.19 14.01
C ARG A 64 7.84 -8.19 13.66
N THR A 65 9.01 -8.67 13.26
CA THR A 65 10.13 -7.80 12.89
C THR A 65 9.79 -6.90 11.71
N GLN A 66 9.04 -7.41 10.73
CA GLN A 66 8.58 -6.61 9.60
C GLN A 66 7.57 -5.54 10.04
N MET A 67 6.61 -5.87 10.91
CA MET A 67 5.63 -4.91 11.44
C MET A 67 6.25 -3.84 12.35
N GLU A 68 7.35 -4.15 13.03
CA GLU A 68 8.15 -3.18 13.80
C GLU A 68 8.90 -2.22 12.87
N LEU A 69 9.49 -2.73 11.78
CA LEU A 69 10.14 -1.92 10.76
C LEU A 69 9.16 -1.01 10.00
N GLU A 70 7.96 -1.51 9.71
CA GLU A 70 6.86 -0.74 9.12
C GLU A 70 6.22 0.25 10.14
N GLY A 71 6.64 0.22 11.41
CA GLY A 71 6.17 1.12 12.46
C GLY A 71 4.72 0.89 12.89
N ILE A 72 4.12 -0.22 12.47
CA ILE A 72 2.76 -0.65 12.81
C ILE A 72 2.71 -1.13 14.26
N ILE A 73 3.77 -1.80 14.72
CA ILE A 73 3.97 -2.17 16.12
C ILE A 73 5.06 -1.27 16.69
N LYS A 74 4.69 -0.36 17.59
CA LYS A 74 5.64 0.33 18.45
C LYS A 74 5.78 -0.48 19.72
N GLU A 75 6.98 -0.96 20.02
CA GLU A 75 7.24 -1.57 21.32
C GLU A 75 6.82 -0.58 22.42
N PRO A 76 6.00 -1.00 23.39
CA PRO A 76 5.81 -0.22 24.59
C PRO A 76 7.16 -0.24 25.30
N ALA A 77 7.93 0.83 25.11
CA ALA A 77 9.20 1.03 25.77
C ALA A 77 9.04 0.66 27.24
N ALA A 78 9.78 -0.37 27.67
CA ALA A 78 9.81 -0.83 29.05
C ALA A 78 10.11 0.37 29.94
N ALA A 79 9.07 0.86 30.62
CA ALA A 79 9.19 2.00 31.52
C ALA A 79 9.99 1.56 32.76
N PRO A 80 11.02 2.32 33.17
CA PRO A 80 11.50 2.25 34.55
C PRO A 80 10.32 2.60 35.47
N GLN A 81 10.02 1.70 36.42
CA GLN A 81 9.08 1.95 37.50
C GLN A 81 9.62 3.06 38.42
N GLU A 82 9.36 4.31 38.06
CA GLU A 82 9.36 5.43 38.99
C GLU A 82 8.14 6.30 38.64
N ALA A 83 7.23 6.46 39.61
CA ALA A 83 5.99 7.21 39.45
C ALA A 83 6.27 8.67 39.02
N PRO A 84 5.49 9.25 38.09
CA PRO A 84 5.33 10.70 38.18
C PRO A 84 3.98 11.27 37.68
N ALA A 85 3.49 12.21 38.49
CA ALA A 85 2.97 13.52 38.09
C ALA A 85 2.21 13.65 36.75
N SER A 86 0.88 13.67 36.87
CA SER A 86 -0.06 14.61 36.25
C SER A 86 0.52 15.52 35.14
N TRP A 87 0.61 14.95 33.94
CA TRP A 87 0.88 15.68 32.69
C TRP A 87 -0.11 16.81 32.39
N TRP A 88 -1.29 16.78 33.03
CA TRP A 88 -2.33 17.81 32.94
C TRP A 88 -1.92 19.14 33.61
N ASP A 89 -1.06 19.11 34.63
CA ASP A 89 -0.58 20.34 35.29
C ASP A 89 0.40 21.14 34.40
N GLY A 90 1.15 20.45 33.52
CA GLY A 90 2.08 21.09 32.58
C GLY A 90 1.37 21.79 31.42
N PHE A 91 0.22 21.27 30.98
CA PHE A 91 -0.50 21.78 29.82
C PHE A 91 -1.20 23.12 30.11
N GLY A 92 -1.74 23.30 31.33
CA GLY A 92 -2.40 24.54 31.75
C GLY A 92 -1.45 25.73 31.97
N GLN A 93 -0.18 25.47 32.31
CA GLN A 93 0.84 26.51 32.52
C GLN A 93 1.40 27.07 31.20
N LEU A 94 1.39 26.28 30.12
CA LEU A 94 1.97 26.67 28.83
C LEU A 94 1.09 27.70 28.08
N PHE A 95 -0.23 27.60 28.23
CA PHE A 95 -1.18 28.54 27.63
C PHE A 95 -1.24 29.90 28.35
N ARG A 96 -0.80 29.98 29.61
CA ARG A 96 -0.87 31.21 30.41
C ARG A 96 0.33 32.15 30.21
N ARG A 97 1.42 31.69 29.59
CA ARG A 97 2.69 32.46 29.46
C ARG A 97 3.00 33.00 28.05
N ARG A 98 2.17 32.73 27.04
CA ARG A 98 2.36 33.28 25.66
C ARG A 98 1.45 34.47 25.35
N ALA A 99 1.40 35.44 26.28
CA ALA A 99 0.76 36.75 26.06
C ALA A 99 1.75 37.87 25.70
N LEU A 100 3.07 37.62 25.55
CA LEU A 100 4.06 38.70 25.36
C LEU A 100 5.19 38.40 24.34
N ALA A 101 4.89 37.83 23.17
CA ALA A 101 5.86 37.80 22.06
C ALA A 101 5.17 37.65 20.69
N THR A 102 4.34 38.62 20.32
CA THR A 102 3.51 38.63 19.09
C THR A 102 4.06 39.50 17.95
N VAL A 103 5.33 39.92 17.95
CA VAL A 103 5.78 40.93 16.97
C VAL A 103 6.57 40.36 15.78
N THR A 104 7.28 39.23 15.92
CA THR A 104 8.17 38.75 14.83
C THR A 104 7.53 37.76 13.86
N VAL A 105 6.62 36.90 14.34
CA VAL A 105 5.98 35.87 13.47
C VAL A 105 4.89 36.47 12.57
N GLY A 106 4.17 37.50 13.04
CA GLY A 106 3.13 38.17 12.25
C GLY A 106 3.69 38.88 11.01
N ALA A 107 4.89 39.44 11.10
CA ALA A 107 5.55 40.10 9.97
C ALA A 107 5.94 39.12 8.85
N LEU A 108 6.39 37.91 9.20
CA LEU A 108 6.77 36.90 8.21
C LEU A 108 5.55 36.33 7.47
N ILE A 109 4.41 36.19 8.14
CA ILE A 109 3.16 35.70 7.52
C ILE A 109 2.56 36.77 6.60
N ALA A 110 2.62 38.06 6.98
CA ALA A 110 2.13 39.15 6.14
C ALA A 110 2.96 39.30 4.85
N VAL A 111 4.28 39.14 4.91
CA VAL A 111 5.15 39.15 3.73
C VAL A 111 4.84 37.95 2.82
N ALA A 112 4.67 36.75 3.38
CA ALA A 112 4.31 35.56 2.60
C ALA A 112 2.94 35.70 1.91
N ALA A 113 1.96 36.35 2.55
CA ALA A 113 0.64 36.59 1.97
C ALA A 113 0.67 37.61 0.81
N VAL A 114 1.45 38.69 0.92
CA VAL A 114 1.59 39.68 -0.16
C VAL A 114 2.33 39.08 -1.37
N VAL A 115 3.31 38.20 -1.12
CA VAL A 115 4.01 37.46 -2.18
C VAL A 115 3.02 36.54 -2.90
N GLN A 116 2.25 35.70 -2.20
CA GLN A 116 1.26 34.80 -2.82
C GLN A 116 0.21 35.53 -3.67
N VAL A 117 -0.28 36.69 -3.24
CA VAL A 117 -1.28 37.48 -4.01
C VAL A 117 -0.66 38.14 -5.25
N ARG A 118 0.63 38.50 -5.21
CA ARG A 118 1.36 38.99 -6.41
C ARG A 118 1.65 37.84 -7.39
N TYR A 119 1.98 36.65 -6.88
CA TYR A 119 2.27 35.47 -7.71
C TYR A 119 1.01 34.86 -8.37
N ALA A 120 -0.17 35.01 -7.76
CA ALA A 120 -1.44 34.59 -8.36
C ALA A 120 -1.91 35.49 -9.53
N GLY A 121 -1.27 36.66 -9.73
CA GLY A 121 -1.62 37.61 -10.78
C GLY A 121 -0.86 37.45 -12.10
N GLU A 122 0.17 36.60 -12.18
CA GLU A 122 1.08 36.57 -13.33
C GLU A 122 1.04 35.20 -14.01
N SER A 123 -0.02 34.96 -14.80
CA SER A 123 0.00 33.92 -15.83
C SER A 123 0.83 34.43 -17.01
N GLN A 124 2.12 34.08 -17.11
CA GLN A 124 2.83 33.85 -18.39
C GLN A 124 4.35 33.57 -18.23
N THR A 125 4.77 32.44 -18.83
CA THR A 125 6.11 32.14 -19.43
C THR A 125 7.18 31.41 -18.59
N ALA A 126 7.22 30.07 -18.72
CA ALA A 126 8.35 29.08 -18.73
C ALA A 126 9.52 29.13 -17.69
N PRO A 127 10.39 28.10 -17.56
CA PRO A 127 10.26 26.63 -17.67
C PRO A 127 10.69 25.92 -16.35
N GLY A 128 10.29 24.65 -16.12
CA GLY A 128 10.72 23.91 -14.92
C GLY A 128 10.15 22.50 -14.81
N ASP A 129 10.46 21.64 -15.77
CA ASP A 129 10.33 20.18 -15.66
C ASP A 129 11.64 19.63 -15.09
N GLU A 130 11.66 19.26 -13.81
CA GLU A 130 12.72 18.42 -13.25
C GLU A 130 12.20 17.89 -11.91
N TRP A 131 11.99 16.57 -11.80
CA TRP A 131 11.73 15.72 -10.61
C TRP A 131 10.66 14.63 -10.85
N GLN A 132 10.20 14.43 -12.10
CA GLN A 132 9.66 13.14 -12.50
C GLN A 132 10.73 12.38 -13.30
N PRO A 133 11.23 11.22 -12.83
CA PRO A 133 12.12 10.41 -13.64
C PRO A 133 11.35 10.01 -14.90
N SER A 134 11.90 10.35 -16.06
CA SER A 134 11.33 9.89 -17.32
C SER A 134 11.26 8.36 -17.32
N ILE A 135 10.21 7.80 -17.92
CA ILE A 135 10.04 6.34 -18.04
C ILE A 135 11.29 5.68 -18.64
N GLU A 136 12.02 6.38 -19.52
CA GLU A 136 13.27 5.89 -20.10
C GLU A 136 14.44 5.79 -19.08
N GLN A 137 14.48 6.67 -18.08
CA GLN A 137 15.45 6.56 -16.98
C GLN A 137 15.11 5.37 -16.08
N VAL A 138 13.83 5.19 -15.72
CA VAL A 138 13.36 4.05 -14.93
C VAL A 138 13.68 2.74 -15.65
N ARG A 139 13.36 2.67 -16.95
CA ARG A 139 13.65 1.53 -17.82
C ARG A 139 15.12 1.12 -17.81
N ARG A 140 16.05 2.08 -17.92
CA ARG A 140 17.48 1.80 -17.90
C ARG A 140 17.93 1.22 -16.56
N VAL A 141 17.57 1.88 -15.46
CA VAL A 141 17.96 1.43 -14.11
C VAL A 141 17.43 0.03 -13.81
N VAL A 142 16.16 -0.24 -14.17
CA VAL A 142 15.53 -1.54 -13.95
C VAL A 142 16.16 -2.64 -14.82
N ASN A 143 16.51 -2.35 -16.08
CA ASN A 143 17.18 -3.32 -16.95
C ASN A 143 18.63 -3.62 -16.51
N ASP A 144 19.36 -2.61 -16.04
CA ASP A 144 20.70 -2.80 -15.49
C ASP A 144 20.64 -3.68 -14.23
N THR A 145 19.67 -3.42 -13.35
CA THR A 145 19.42 -4.21 -12.13
C THR A 145 19.03 -5.66 -12.46
N GLU A 146 18.18 -5.87 -13.46
CA GLU A 146 17.81 -7.22 -13.91
C GLU A 146 19.03 -7.97 -14.47
N THR A 147 19.91 -7.28 -15.20
CA THR A 147 21.11 -7.89 -15.76
C THR A 147 22.08 -8.30 -14.66
N ASP A 148 22.27 -7.45 -13.65
CA ASP A 148 23.06 -7.77 -12.46
C ASP A 148 22.48 -8.98 -11.70
N PHE A 149 21.16 -9.00 -11.51
CA PHE A 149 20.45 -10.15 -10.94
C PHE A 149 20.70 -11.43 -11.74
N ARG A 150 20.53 -11.41 -13.07
CA ARG A 150 20.76 -12.58 -13.94
C ARG A 150 22.20 -13.08 -13.84
N ASN A 151 23.17 -12.18 -13.72
CA ASN A 151 24.58 -12.54 -13.55
C ASN A 151 24.85 -13.17 -12.18
N MET A 152 24.21 -12.67 -11.11
CA MET A 152 24.33 -13.18 -9.76
C MET A 152 23.62 -14.54 -9.56
N HIS A 153 22.50 -14.77 -10.24
CA HIS A 153 21.60 -15.89 -9.99
C HIS A 153 21.92 -17.19 -10.78
N LEU A 154 23.09 -17.27 -11.41
CA LEU A 154 23.56 -18.48 -12.11
C LEU A 154 23.92 -19.65 -11.17
N THR A 155 23.71 -19.53 -9.86
CA THR A 155 24.18 -20.48 -8.84
C THR A 155 23.09 -21.07 -7.93
N GLY A 156 21.84 -20.59 -7.97
CA GLY A 156 20.75 -21.05 -7.10
C GLY A 156 19.61 -21.72 -7.85
N THR A 157 19.32 -22.99 -7.54
CA THR A 157 18.23 -23.80 -8.14
C THR A 157 17.13 -24.12 -7.14
N SER A 158 16.69 -23.13 -6.34
CA SER A 158 15.55 -23.32 -5.44
C SER A 158 14.21 -23.28 -6.22
N PRO A 159 13.18 -24.06 -5.83
CA PRO A 159 11.85 -23.95 -6.43
C PRO A 159 11.24 -22.54 -6.28
N VAL A 160 11.60 -21.79 -5.24
CA VAL A 160 11.16 -20.39 -5.06
C VAL A 160 11.76 -19.51 -6.14
N ASP A 161 13.03 -19.73 -6.50
CA ASP A 161 13.72 -18.94 -7.51
C ASP A 161 13.16 -19.22 -8.91
N THR A 162 12.64 -20.43 -9.14
CA THR A 162 11.95 -20.79 -10.37
C THR A 162 10.62 -20.05 -10.51
N ALA A 163 9.79 -20.05 -9.45
CA ALA A 163 8.52 -19.32 -9.45
C ALA A 163 8.72 -17.80 -9.60
N LEU A 164 9.76 -17.29 -8.97
CA LEU A 164 10.16 -15.89 -9.03
C LEU A 164 10.65 -15.47 -10.42
N GLY A 165 11.44 -16.33 -11.08
CA GLY A 165 11.84 -16.14 -12.48
C GLY A 165 10.64 -16.14 -13.43
N GLN A 166 9.63 -16.99 -13.17
CA GLN A 166 8.37 -16.98 -13.93
C GLN A 166 7.60 -15.67 -13.74
N ASN A 167 7.51 -15.14 -12.52
CA ASN A 167 6.86 -13.86 -12.25
C ASN A 167 7.58 -12.69 -12.95
N LEU A 168 8.92 -12.69 -12.91
CA LEU A 168 9.72 -11.68 -13.61
C LEU A 168 9.52 -11.76 -15.13
N GLN A 169 9.43 -12.96 -15.67
CA GLN A 169 9.14 -13.18 -17.09
C GLN A 169 7.75 -12.63 -17.47
N GLN A 170 6.73 -12.88 -16.65
CA GLN A 170 5.38 -12.37 -16.89
C GLN A 170 5.33 -10.84 -16.88
N ILE A 171 6.02 -10.18 -15.94
CA ILE A 171 6.11 -8.71 -15.90
C ILE A 171 6.84 -8.17 -17.13
N ASN A 172 7.92 -8.83 -17.56
CA ASN A 172 8.65 -8.45 -18.77
C ASN A 172 7.79 -8.55 -20.03
N ASP A 173 7.00 -9.62 -20.16
CA ASP A 173 6.09 -9.79 -21.29
C ASP A 173 4.99 -8.70 -21.28
N PHE A 174 4.45 -8.36 -20.11
CA PHE A 174 3.48 -7.27 -19.97
C PHE A 174 4.08 -5.90 -20.33
N ILE A 175 5.30 -5.59 -19.89
CA ILE A 175 6.02 -4.36 -20.26
C ILE A 175 6.20 -4.28 -21.79
N ALA A 176 6.59 -5.40 -22.42
CA ALA A 176 6.76 -5.46 -23.87
C ALA A 176 5.44 -5.18 -24.61
N ASP A 177 4.32 -5.66 -24.07
CA ASP A 177 2.99 -5.40 -24.62
C ASP A 177 2.63 -3.91 -24.50
N CYS A 178 2.78 -3.32 -23.31
CA CYS A 178 2.56 -1.88 -23.10
C CYS A 178 3.46 -1.02 -24.01
N GLU A 179 4.74 -1.35 -24.17
CA GLU A 179 5.66 -0.66 -25.09
C GLU A 179 5.18 -0.76 -26.55
N ARG A 180 4.65 -1.92 -26.98
CA ARG A 180 4.09 -2.09 -28.33
C ARG A 180 2.83 -1.23 -28.52
N HIS A 181 1.96 -1.18 -27.52
CA HIS A 181 0.74 -0.36 -27.55
C HIS A 181 1.08 1.14 -27.61
N LEU A 182 2.05 1.60 -26.82
CA LEU A 182 2.49 3.00 -26.85
C LEU A 182 3.18 3.40 -28.15
N LYS A 183 3.87 2.47 -28.81
CA LYS A 183 4.42 2.71 -30.17
C LYS A 183 3.31 2.92 -31.20
N ALA A 184 2.18 2.22 -31.06
CA ALA A 184 1.03 2.35 -31.96
C ALA A 184 0.15 3.58 -31.63
N ALA A 185 0.01 3.92 -30.34
CA ALA A 185 -0.80 5.02 -29.84
C ALA A 185 -0.04 5.82 -28.76
N PRO A 186 0.82 6.78 -29.14
CA PRO A 186 1.71 7.47 -28.21
C PRO A 186 0.97 8.40 -27.23
N GLN A 187 -0.25 8.84 -27.56
CA GLN A 187 -1.07 9.66 -26.68
C GLN A 187 -1.94 8.87 -25.69
N ASP A 188 -1.86 7.53 -25.67
CA ASP A 188 -2.63 6.71 -24.73
C ASP A 188 -2.06 6.91 -23.30
N GLU A 189 -2.75 7.73 -22.50
CA GLU A 189 -2.38 8.04 -21.12
C GLU A 189 -2.49 6.81 -20.21
N LEU A 190 -3.49 5.96 -20.45
CA LEU A 190 -3.72 4.76 -19.66
C LEU A 190 -2.60 3.73 -19.87
N ALA A 191 -2.14 3.57 -21.12
CA ALA A 191 -0.99 2.71 -21.41
C ALA A 191 0.33 3.23 -20.81
N ARG A 192 0.47 4.55 -20.62
CA ARG A 192 1.62 5.15 -19.93
C ARG A 192 1.59 4.88 -18.42
N GLU A 193 0.41 4.99 -17.81
CA GLU A 193 0.20 4.66 -16.40
C GLU A 193 0.50 3.17 -16.12
N TYR A 194 -0.09 2.26 -16.91
CA TYR A 194 0.21 0.83 -16.77
C TYR A 194 1.69 0.48 -16.98
N LEU A 195 2.37 1.17 -17.91
CA LEU A 195 3.80 0.97 -18.11
C LEU A 195 4.61 1.43 -16.88
N ALA A 196 4.24 2.57 -16.28
CA ALA A 196 4.88 3.07 -15.07
C ALA A 196 4.70 2.10 -13.89
N ASP A 197 3.48 1.62 -13.68
CA ASP A 197 3.16 0.64 -12.63
C ASP A 197 3.91 -0.68 -12.82
N ALA A 198 4.01 -1.15 -14.07
CA ALA A 198 4.75 -2.37 -14.39
C ALA A 198 6.25 -2.25 -14.09
N TYR A 199 6.85 -1.08 -14.38
CA TYR A 199 8.26 -0.83 -14.02
C TYR A 199 8.46 -0.75 -12.51
N GLN A 200 7.54 -0.12 -11.79
CA GLN A 200 7.55 -0.06 -10.32
C GLN A 200 7.51 -1.48 -9.73
N GLN A 201 6.57 -2.31 -10.17
CA GLN A 201 6.45 -3.70 -9.73
C GLN A 201 7.71 -4.53 -10.02
N LYS A 202 8.31 -4.33 -11.21
CA LYS A 202 9.57 -4.99 -11.57
C LYS A 202 10.72 -4.59 -10.63
N ALA A 203 10.82 -3.31 -10.28
CA ALA A 203 11.85 -2.81 -9.37
C ALA A 203 11.69 -3.38 -7.95
N GLU A 204 10.45 -3.43 -7.43
CA GLU A 204 10.14 -4.01 -6.13
C GLU A 204 10.47 -5.50 -6.08
N LEU A 205 10.12 -6.23 -7.15
CA LEU A 205 10.46 -7.64 -7.27
C LEU A 205 11.98 -7.83 -7.25
N LEU A 206 12.72 -7.14 -8.13
CA LEU A 206 14.18 -7.25 -8.17
C LEU A 206 14.83 -6.89 -6.83
N ALA A 207 14.34 -5.85 -6.13
CA ALA A 207 14.84 -5.45 -4.82
C ALA A 207 14.63 -6.55 -3.76
N ALA A 208 13.44 -7.14 -3.69
CA ALA A 208 13.13 -8.23 -2.77
C ALA A 208 14.04 -9.45 -3.01
N ILE A 209 14.37 -9.73 -4.28
CA ILE A 209 15.26 -10.84 -4.62
C ILE A 209 16.70 -10.55 -4.21
N MET A 210 17.20 -9.35 -4.49
CA MET A 210 18.56 -8.95 -4.13
C MET A 210 18.78 -8.92 -2.62
N ASP A 211 17.78 -8.44 -1.86
CA ASP A 211 17.83 -8.43 -0.39
C ASP A 211 17.89 -9.87 0.17
N ARG A 212 17.07 -10.76 -0.39
CA ARG A 212 17.11 -12.19 -0.06
C ARG A 212 18.45 -12.82 -0.43
N GLY A 213 18.99 -12.55 -1.62
CA GLY A 213 20.29 -13.06 -2.07
C GLY A 213 21.46 -12.58 -1.21
N ARG A 214 21.37 -11.37 -0.65
CA ARG A 214 22.33 -10.84 0.32
C ARG A 214 22.23 -11.52 1.69
N SER A 215 21.02 -11.90 2.13
CA SER A 215 20.79 -12.52 3.44
C SER A 215 21.35 -13.94 3.59
N VAL A 216 21.71 -14.61 2.47
CA VAL A 216 22.19 -16.00 2.46
C VAL A 216 23.73 -16.12 2.41
N ASN A 217 24.45 -15.00 2.36
CA ASN A 217 25.92 -14.92 2.48
C ASN A 217 26.32 -14.29 3.81
#